data_AF-A0A933NUZ4-F1
#
_entry.id   AF-A0A933NUZ4-F1
#
_cell.length_a   1.000
_cell.length_b   1.000
_cell.length_c   1.000
_cell.angle_alpha   90.00
_cell.angle_beta   90.00
_cell.angle_gamma   90.00
#
_symmetry.space_group_name_H-M   'P 1'
#
loop_
_entity.id
_entity.type
_entity.pdbx_description
1 polymer ?
#
loop_
_entity_poly.entity_id
_entity_poly.type
_entity_poly.pdbx_seq_one_letter_code
_entity_poly.pdbx_strand_id
1 'polypeptide(L)'
;MGAWQQWVRRPRTLFVRKASFQVHLWIGIAVGLYVVLLSVTGSALVFRRELDRAFRPQAPLVDAARPLLSKEQLTQAALAAYPGATVERVGGTQRRMALVRVVLHRNGETLEREFNAYTGADLGEPFPWKAQALLTLADLHDDLLMLEDRRGRFWNGVGSVLVTLLCLTGAVVWWPGIRGWRRAISVKWDARWPRLNFDLHSAMGVWFFLIVAIWAISGIYLAFPGPFTSAVDRIWGVPETLEARPGDIALEWLVRLHFGRWRSHTLKVVWVIIGLIPAAMFVTGFAMWWHRVVRRRSPAVERQPVVNYAPEPQIE
;
A
#
# COMPACT_ATOMS: atom_id res chain seq x y z
N MET A 1 13.13 4.60 43.37
CA MET A 1 12.04 4.74 42.37
C MET A 1 11.93 3.44 41.59
N GLY A 2 10.76 2.79 41.62
CA GLY A 2 10.56 1.54 40.87
C GLY A 2 10.59 1.73 39.35
N ALA A 3 10.86 0.66 38.60
CA ALA A 3 10.94 0.68 37.13
C ALA A 3 9.68 1.28 36.48
N TRP A 4 8.49 0.96 37.02
CA TRP A 4 7.22 1.54 36.57
C TRP A 4 7.16 3.06 36.72
N GLN A 5 7.58 3.59 37.87
CA GLN A 5 7.59 5.04 38.11
C GLN A 5 8.60 5.76 37.19
N GLN A 6 9.73 5.12 36.90
CA GLN A 6 10.70 5.62 35.92
C GLN A 6 10.12 5.61 34.50
N TRP A 7 9.41 4.56 34.09
CA TRP A 7 8.73 4.51 32.79
C TRP A 7 7.69 5.62 32.63
N VAL A 8 6.87 5.84 33.66
CA VAL A 8 5.82 6.87 33.63
C VAL A 8 6.40 8.28 33.60
N ARG A 9 7.49 8.55 34.33
CA ARG A 9 8.01 9.92 34.52
C ARG A 9 9.22 10.28 33.65
N ARG A 10 10.15 9.34 33.44
CA ARG A 10 11.45 9.56 32.78
C ARG A 10 11.85 8.34 31.91
N PRO A 11 11.06 7.95 30.89
CA PRO A 11 11.30 6.73 30.12
C PRO A 11 12.61 6.76 29.31
N ARG A 12 13.18 7.96 29.06
CA ARG A 12 14.40 8.16 28.26
C ARG A 12 15.65 7.45 28.78
N THR A 13 15.72 7.18 30.08
CA THR A 13 16.91 6.56 30.69
C THR A 13 16.88 5.02 30.62
N LEU A 14 15.72 4.42 30.37
CA LEU A 14 15.52 2.98 30.42
C LEU A 14 16.14 2.27 29.22
N PHE A 15 16.76 1.11 29.47
CA PHE A 15 17.37 0.26 28.45
C PHE A 15 16.36 -0.11 27.35
N VAL A 16 15.15 -0.54 27.74
CA VAL A 16 14.08 -0.93 26.80
C VAL A 16 13.83 0.15 25.76
N ARG A 17 13.71 1.43 26.17
CA ARG A 17 13.49 2.52 25.22
C ARG A 17 14.69 2.76 24.31
N LYS A 18 15.92 2.62 24.81
CA LYS A 18 17.14 2.76 24.01
C LYS A 18 17.26 1.63 22.97
N ALA A 19 16.97 0.40 23.38
CA ALA A 19 16.94 -0.76 22.49
C ALA A 19 15.85 -0.62 21.43
N SER A 20 14.61 -0.29 21.82
CA SER A 20 13.52 -0.03 20.87
C SER A 20 13.86 1.09 19.90
N PHE A 21 14.58 2.13 20.31
CA PHE A 21 15.04 3.17 19.41
C PHE A 21 16.00 2.65 18.33
N GLN A 22 16.96 1.79 18.70
CA GLN A 22 17.88 1.20 17.73
C GLN A 22 17.15 0.28 16.76
N VAL A 23 16.27 -0.60 17.27
CA VAL A 23 15.46 -1.49 16.44
C VAL A 23 14.58 -0.68 15.49
N HIS A 24 13.87 0.33 15.99
CA HIS A 24 13.01 1.20 15.19
C HIS A 24 13.80 1.93 14.10
N LEU A 25 14.96 2.49 14.44
CA LEU A 25 15.82 3.21 13.50
C LEU A 25 16.28 2.29 12.36
N TRP A 26 16.89 1.14 12.70
CA TRP A 26 17.51 0.28 11.70
C TRP A 26 16.49 -0.47 10.85
N ILE A 27 15.38 -0.94 11.45
CA ILE A 27 14.26 -1.48 10.66
C ILE A 27 13.70 -0.40 9.75
N GLY A 28 13.43 0.81 10.28
CA GLY A 28 12.85 1.91 9.49
C GLY A 28 13.70 2.31 8.28
N ILE A 29 15.04 2.28 8.41
CA ILE A 29 15.95 2.51 7.28
C ILE A 29 15.90 1.31 6.30
N ALA A 30 15.98 0.08 6.81
CA ALA A 30 16.05 -1.13 5.98
C ALA A 30 14.79 -1.36 5.14
N VAL A 31 13.59 -1.15 5.71
CA VAL A 31 12.32 -1.43 5.03
C VAL A 31 11.60 -0.19 4.52
N GLY A 32 12.21 0.99 4.64
CA GLY A 32 11.53 2.26 4.38
C GLY A 32 11.07 2.45 2.93
N LEU A 33 11.91 2.10 1.95
CA LEU A 33 11.53 2.13 0.53
C LEU A 33 10.42 1.11 0.21
N TYR A 34 10.46 -0.05 0.86
CA TYR A 34 9.41 -1.05 0.77
C TYR A 34 8.07 -0.50 1.31
N VAL A 35 8.08 0.20 2.44
CA VAL A 35 6.88 0.87 2.99
C VAL A 35 6.36 1.93 2.03
N VAL A 36 7.23 2.73 1.41
CA VAL A 36 6.82 3.73 0.40
C VAL A 36 6.13 3.05 -0.79
N LEU A 37 6.74 2.00 -1.33
CA LEU A 37 6.19 1.22 -2.43
C LEU A 37 4.77 0.74 -2.09
N LEU A 38 4.59 0.05 -0.97
CA LEU A 38 3.29 -0.50 -0.57
C LEU A 38 2.25 0.58 -0.25
N SER A 39 2.66 1.69 0.37
CA SER A 39 1.76 2.82 0.63
C SER A 39 1.23 3.42 -0.67
N VAL A 40 2.10 3.61 -1.67
CA VAL A 40 1.72 4.21 -2.96
C VAL A 40 0.85 3.23 -3.77
N THR A 41 1.30 1.97 -3.90
CA THR A 41 0.55 0.96 -4.66
C THR A 41 -0.78 0.63 -4.00
N GLY A 42 -0.81 0.46 -2.67
CA GLY A 42 -2.05 0.20 -1.91
C GLY A 42 -3.06 1.33 -2.02
N SER A 43 -2.59 2.59 -1.96
CA SER A 43 -3.42 3.77 -2.15
C SER A 43 -4.04 3.81 -3.55
N ALA A 44 -3.27 3.51 -4.59
CA ALA A 44 -3.80 3.42 -5.96
C ALA A 44 -4.84 2.29 -6.13
N LEU A 45 -4.69 1.19 -5.39
CA LEU A 45 -5.57 0.03 -5.48
C LEU A 45 -6.89 0.16 -4.70
N VAL A 46 -7.09 1.20 -3.89
CA VAL A 46 -8.39 1.47 -3.21
C VAL A 46 -9.54 1.61 -4.22
N PHE A 47 -9.23 2.13 -5.41
CA PHE A 47 -10.16 2.29 -6.53
C PHE A 47 -10.04 1.18 -7.59
N ARG A 48 -9.36 0.06 -7.30
CA ARG A 48 -9.12 -1.01 -8.27
C ARG A 48 -10.41 -1.47 -8.97
N ARG A 49 -11.53 -1.60 -8.23
CA ARG A 49 -12.80 -2.05 -8.82
C ARG A 49 -13.37 -1.03 -9.80
N GLU A 50 -13.34 0.25 -9.44
CA GLU A 50 -13.81 1.34 -10.27
C GLU A 50 -12.93 1.52 -11.51
N LEU A 51 -11.61 1.45 -11.34
CA LEU A 51 -10.64 1.55 -12.41
C LEU A 51 -10.75 0.35 -13.37
N ASP A 52 -10.80 -0.88 -12.86
CA ASP A 52 -10.98 -2.09 -13.69
C ASP A 52 -12.27 -1.99 -14.51
N ARG A 53 -13.37 -1.58 -13.86
CA ARG A 53 -14.65 -1.37 -14.55
C ARG A 53 -14.56 -0.25 -15.61
N ALA A 54 -13.86 0.84 -15.32
CA ALA A 54 -13.69 1.95 -16.26
C ALA A 54 -12.75 1.63 -17.43
N PHE A 55 -11.80 0.71 -17.23
CA PHE A 55 -10.81 0.35 -18.24
C PHE A 55 -11.25 -0.79 -19.15
N ARG A 56 -12.10 -1.69 -18.66
CA ARG A 56 -12.61 -2.80 -19.47
C ARG A 56 -13.83 -2.41 -20.28
N PRO A 57 -14.04 -3.05 -21.44
CA PRO A 57 -15.29 -2.94 -22.17
C PRO A 57 -16.49 -3.25 -21.27
N GLN A 58 -17.50 -2.39 -21.31
CA GLN A 58 -18.78 -2.62 -20.64
C GLN A 58 -19.86 -2.75 -21.71
N ALA A 59 -20.50 -3.92 -21.77
CA ALA A 59 -21.78 -4.01 -22.44
C ALA A 59 -22.87 -3.43 -21.51
N PRO A 60 -23.82 -2.63 -22.04
CA PRO A 60 -24.94 -2.15 -21.25
C PRO A 60 -25.69 -3.32 -20.60
N LEU A 61 -26.24 -3.13 -19.41
CA LEU A 61 -27.27 -4.02 -18.88
C LEU A 61 -28.49 -3.86 -19.79
N VAL A 62 -28.68 -4.76 -20.75
CA VAL A 62 -29.80 -4.71 -21.67
C VAL A 62 -30.93 -5.59 -21.14
N ASP A 63 -32.15 -5.11 -21.35
CA ASP A 63 -33.40 -5.80 -21.04
C ASP A 63 -33.38 -7.23 -21.60
N ALA A 64 -33.62 -8.23 -20.74
CA ALA A 64 -33.47 -9.66 -21.07
C ALA A 64 -34.43 -10.15 -22.18
N ALA A 65 -35.29 -9.27 -22.69
CA ALA A 65 -36.26 -9.53 -23.74
C ALA A 65 -35.66 -9.61 -25.17
N ARG A 66 -34.46 -9.06 -25.42
CA ARG A 66 -33.84 -9.15 -26.76
C ARG A 66 -33.15 -10.51 -26.95
N PRO A 67 -33.35 -11.23 -28.07
CA PRO A 67 -32.63 -12.46 -28.34
C PRO A 67 -31.14 -12.18 -28.59
N LEU A 68 -30.28 -13.07 -28.10
CA LEU A 68 -28.83 -13.03 -28.38
C LEU A 68 -28.59 -13.29 -29.86
N LEU A 69 -27.56 -12.65 -30.42
CA LEU A 69 -27.10 -12.97 -31.78
C LEU A 69 -26.53 -14.38 -31.82
N SER A 70 -26.80 -15.09 -32.91
CA SER A 70 -26.19 -16.41 -33.17
C SER A 70 -24.69 -16.27 -33.39
N LYS A 71 -23.96 -17.39 -33.29
CA LYS A 71 -22.52 -17.40 -33.58
C LYS A 71 -22.24 -16.91 -34.99
N GLU A 72 -23.08 -17.30 -35.96
CA GLU A 72 -22.97 -16.89 -37.35
C GLU A 72 -23.17 -15.38 -37.51
N GLN A 73 -24.17 -14.81 -36.83
CA GLN A 73 -24.40 -13.36 -36.85
C GLN A 73 -23.22 -12.58 -36.24
N LEU A 74 -22.64 -13.08 -35.15
CA LEU A 74 -21.46 -12.49 -34.53
C LEU A 74 -20.20 -12.64 -35.41
N THR A 75 -20.04 -13.80 -36.07
CA THR A 75 -18.98 -14.01 -37.06
C THR A 75 -19.10 -12.98 -38.19
N GLN A 76 -20.30 -12.78 -38.74
CA GLN A 76 -20.52 -11.80 -39.81
C GLN A 76 -20.24 -10.37 -39.34
N ALA A 77 -20.70 -10.01 -38.14
CA ALA A 77 -20.40 -8.70 -37.55
C ALA A 77 -18.89 -8.48 -37.37
N ALA A 78 -18.16 -9.51 -36.94
CA ALA A 78 -16.71 -9.45 -36.76
C ALA A 78 -15.96 -9.33 -38.10
N LEU A 79 -16.36 -10.09 -39.12
CA LEU A 79 -15.78 -9.99 -40.47
C LEU A 79 -16.08 -8.64 -41.14
N ALA A 80 -17.25 -8.05 -40.87
CA ALA A 80 -17.60 -6.70 -41.32
C ALA A 80 -16.74 -5.63 -40.63
N ALA A 81 -16.48 -5.77 -39.32
CA ALA A 81 -15.63 -4.86 -38.56
C ALA A 81 -14.13 -5.01 -38.90
N TYR A 82 -13.71 -6.22 -39.33
CA TYR A 82 -12.32 -6.53 -39.64
C TYR A 82 -12.18 -7.16 -41.05
N PRO A 83 -12.25 -6.36 -42.13
CA PRO A 83 -12.08 -6.87 -43.49
C PRO A 83 -10.74 -7.56 -43.70
N GLY A 84 -10.77 -8.76 -44.28
CA GLY A 84 -9.58 -9.59 -44.53
C GLY A 84 -9.11 -10.42 -43.32
N ALA A 85 -9.86 -10.42 -42.22
CA ALA A 85 -9.61 -11.34 -41.10
C ALA A 85 -10.36 -12.68 -41.29
N THR A 86 -9.88 -13.74 -40.66
CA THR A 86 -10.62 -15.00 -40.48
C THR A 86 -11.02 -15.16 -39.02
N VAL A 87 -12.21 -15.70 -38.75
CA VAL A 87 -12.68 -15.94 -37.38
C VAL A 87 -12.30 -17.36 -36.97
N GLU A 88 -11.44 -17.49 -35.95
CA GLU A 88 -11.04 -18.78 -35.39
C GLU A 88 -12.09 -19.30 -34.39
N ARG A 89 -12.53 -18.41 -33.50
CA ARG A 89 -13.38 -18.80 -32.37
C ARG A 89 -14.36 -17.70 -32.01
N VAL A 90 -15.64 -18.06 -31.99
CA VAL A 90 -16.72 -17.27 -31.37
C VAL A 90 -17.20 -18.04 -30.15
N GLY A 91 -16.87 -17.56 -28.95
CA GLY A 91 -17.20 -18.30 -27.74
C GLY A 91 -17.11 -17.51 -26.44
N GLY A 92 -17.70 -18.09 -25.38
CA GLY A 92 -17.63 -17.56 -24.03
C GLY A 92 -18.66 -16.48 -23.72
N THR A 93 -19.93 -16.65 -24.12
CA THR A 93 -20.99 -15.72 -23.71
C THR A 93 -21.05 -15.70 -22.18
N GLN A 94 -20.50 -14.66 -21.57
CA GLN A 94 -20.80 -14.37 -20.18
C GLN A 94 -22.22 -13.81 -20.19
N ARG A 95 -23.22 -14.70 -20.12
CA ARG A 95 -24.65 -14.35 -20.20
C ARG A 95 -25.02 -13.18 -19.28
N ARG A 96 -24.34 -13.05 -18.14
CA ARG A 96 -24.52 -11.94 -17.17
C ARG A 96 -23.98 -10.58 -17.65
N MET A 97 -23.04 -10.55 -18.57
CA MET A 97 -22.38 -9.33 -19.04
C MET A 97 -22.67 -9.02 -20.51
N ALA A 98 -23.35 -9.90 -21.26
CA ALA A 98 -23.64 -9.70 -22.67
C ALA A 98 -22.40 -9.44 -23.54
N LEU A 99 -21.25 -10.00 -23.15
CA LEU A 99 -19.99 -9.96 -23.87
C LEU A 99 -19.75 -11.33 -24.51
N VAL A 100 -19.35 -11.34 -25.77
CA VAL A 100 -18.86 -12.52 -26.49
C VAL A 100 -17.44 -12.26 -26.96
N ARG A 101 -16.53 -13.16 -26.63
CA ARG A 101 -15.16 -13.07 -27.14
C ARG A 101 -15.08 -13.66 -28.54
N VAL A 102 -14.50 -12.89 -29.44
CA VAL A 102 -14.20 -13.29 -30.81
C VAL A 102 -12.69 -13.26 -31.01
N VAL A 103 -12.14 -14.40 -31.44
CA VAL A 103 -10.73 -14.54 -31.81
C VAL A 103 -10.65 -14.51 -33.34
N LEU A 104 -9.90 -13.55 -33.86
CA LEU A 104 -9.71 -13.28 -35.28
C LEU A 104 -8.24 -13.48 -35.63
N HIS A 105 -7.94 -13.92 -36.86
CA HIS A 105 -6.59 -13.86 -37.43
C HIS A 105 -6.58 -12.85 -38.56
N ARG A 106 -5.62 -11.94 -38.56
CA ARG A 106 -5.42 -10.97 -39.64
C ARG A 106 -3.94 -10.76 -39.86
N ASN A 107 -3.48 -10.88 -41.09
CA ASN A 107 -2.07 -10.65 -41.48
C ASN A 107 -1.05 -11.46 -40.65
N GLY A 108 -1.40 -12.67 -40.21
CA GLY A 108 -0.54 -13.51 -39.37
C GLY A 108 -0.59 -13.19 -37.87
N GLU A 109 -1.40 -12.23 -37.44
CA GLU A 109 -1.61 -11.89 -36.03
C GLU A 109 -2.97 -12.36 -35.51
N THR A 110 -2.98 -12.92 -34.30
CA THR A 110 -4.21 -13.24 -33.56
C THR A 110 -4.70 -12.01 -32.80
N LEU A 111 -5.95 -11.63 -33.03
CA LEU A 111 -6.64 -10.52 -32.37
C LEU A 111 -7.78 -11.09 -31.51
N GLU A 112 -7.76 -10.80 -30.20
CA GLU A 112 -8.90 -11.06 -29.33
C GLU A 112 -9.72 -9.78 -29.13
N ARG A 113 -11.02 -9.87 -29.38
CA ARG A 113 -11.97 -8.75 -29.24
C ARG A 113 -13.21 -9.17 -28.47
N GLU A 114 -13.80 -8.24 -27.74
CA GLU A 114 -15.10 -8.41 -27.10
C GLU A 114 -16.19 -7.73 -27.91
N PHE A 115 -17.22 -8.49 -28.25
CA PHE A 115 -18.38 -8.01 -28.97
C PHE A 115 -19.60 -8.00 -28.07
N ASN A 116 -20.50 -7.05 -28.32
CA ASN A 116 -21.81 -7.03 -27.70
C ASN A 116 -22.65 -8.20 -28.23
N ALA A 117 -23.12 -9.07 -27.35
CA ALA A 117 -23.85 -10.28 -27.68
C ALA A 117 -25.22 -10.04 -28.35
N TYR A 118 -25.77 -8.82 -28.27
CA TYR A 118 -27.07 -8.45 -28.83
C TYR A 118 -26.99 -7.58 -30.07
N THR A 119 -25.99 -6.69 -30.15
CA THR A 119 -25.85 -5.74 -31.26
C THR A 119 -24.76 -6.11 -32.25
N GLY A 120 -23.82 -6.97 -31.86
CA GLY A 120 -22.64 -7.30 -32.68
C GLY A 120 -21.65 -6.14 -32.79
N ALA A 121 -21.77 -5.12 -31.94
CA ALA A 121 -20.80 -4.03 -31.87
C ALA A 121 -19.48 -4.52 -31.24
N ASP A 122 -18.35 -4.18 -31.85
CA ASP A 122 -17.03 -4.37 -31.25
C ASP A 122 -16.83 -3.37 -30.11
N LEU A 123 -16.50 -3.88 -28.93
CA LEU A 123 -16.35 -3.12 -27.71
C LEU A 123 -14.88 -2.91 -27.31
N GLY A 124 -13.93 -3.54 -28.00
CA GLY A 124 -12.51 -3.40 -27.68
C GLY A 124 -11.80 -4.71 -27.40
N GLU A 125 -10.55 -4.57 -26.95
CA GLU A 125 -9.77 -5.67 -26.42
C GLU A 125 -10.35 -6.14 -25.08
N PRO A 126 -10.38 -7.46 -24.79
CA PRO A 126 -10.85 -7.97 -23.51
C PRO A 126 -10.03 -7.46 -22.30
N PHE A 127 -8.74 -7.22 -22.52
CA PHE A 127 -7.81 -6.74 -21.51
C PHE A 127 -6.97 -5.59 -22.06
N PRO A 128 -7.49 -4.36 -22.10
CA PRO A 128 -6.72 -3.21 -22.55
C PRO A 128 -5.51 -2.97 -21.65
N TRP A 129 -4.46 -2.33 -22.18
CA TRP A 129 -3.21 -2.08 -21.44
C TRP A 129 -3.41 -1.44 -20.07
N LYS A 130 -4.43 -0.58 -19.89
CA LYS A 130 -4.76 0.04 -18.59
C LYS A 130 -5.23 -0.99 -17.55
N ALA A 131 -6.03 -1.97 -17.98
CA ALA A 131 -6.47 -3.06 -17.12
C ALA A 131 -5.30 -4.00 -16.80
N GLN A 132 -4.40 -4.26 -17.77
CA GLN A 132 -3.16 -5.02 -17.53
C GLN A 132 -2.25 -4.30 -16.53
N ALA A 133 -2.01 -3.01 -16.70
CA ALA A 133 -1.21 -2.20 -15.78
C ALA A 133 -1.79 -2.19 -14.36
N LEU A 134 -3.12 -2.18 -14.22
CA LEU A 134 -3.78 -2.29 -12.92
C LEU A 134 -3.59 -3.67 -12.27
N LEU A 135 -3.55 -4.74 -13.06
CA LEU A 135 -3.20 -6.08 -12.57
C LEU A 135 -1.73 -6.13 -12.14
N THR A 136 -0.81 -5.65 -12.97
CA THR A 136 0.62 -5.56 -12.62
C THR A 136 0.84 -4.72 -11.36
N LEU A 137 0.09 -3.64 -11.17
CA LEU A 137 0.14 -2.84 -9.95
C LEU A 137 -0.34 -3.62 -8.73
N ALA A 138 -1.39 -4.43 -8.88
CA ALA A 138 -1.86 -5.34 -7.83
C ALA A 138 -0.81 -6.43 -7.53
N ASP A 139 -0.18 -7.01 -8.55
CA ASP A 139 0.86 -8.02 -8.40
C ASP A 139 2.11 -7.45 -7.73
N LEU A 140 2.46 -6.20 -8.02
CA LEU A 140 3.53 -5.48 -7.33
C LEU A 140 3.20 -5.26 -5.84
N HIS A 141 1.95 -4.97 -5.51
CA HIS A 141 1.52 -4.77 -4.13
C HIS A 141 1.40 -6.08 -3.34
N ASP A 142 0.83 -7.12 -3.96
CA ASP A 142 0.49 -8.38 -3.30
C ASP A 142 1.69 -9.34 -3.24
N ASP A 143 2.44 -9.40 -4.34
CA ASP A 143 3.45 -10.43 -4.62
C ASP A 143 4.79 -9.82 -5.10
N LEU A 144 5.00 -8.50 -5.03
CA LEU A 144 6.26 -7.84 -5.43
C LEU A 144 6.74 -8.22 -6.85
N LEU A 145 5.79 -8.52 -7.76
CA LEU A 145 6.04 -9.05 -9.12
C LEU A 145 6.70 -10.44 -9.19
N MET A 146 6.75 -11.20 -8.08
CA MET A 146 7.35 -12.53 -7.99
C MET A 146 6.29 -13.63 -7.93
N LEU A 147 5.48 -13.75 -8.99
CA LEU A 147 4.29 -14.62 -9.03
C LEU A 147 4.59 -16.11 -9.19
N GLU A 148 5.70 -16.48 -9.85
CA GLU A 148 5.96 -17.86 -10.29
C GLU A 148 6.01 -18.87 -9.13
N ASP A 149 6.45 -18.44 -7.93
CA ASP A 149 6.73 -19.35 -6.80
C ASP A 149 6.02 -18.97 -5.48
N ARG A 150 5.05 -18.04 -5.47
CA ARG A 150 4.45 -17.44 -4.24
C ARG A 150 5.47 -16.79 -3.28
N ARG A 151 6.75 -16.70 -3.68
CA ARG A 151 7.84 -16.09 -2.89
C ARG A 151 7.57 -14.61 -2.62
N GLY A 152 6.94 -13.93 -3.56
CA GLY A 152 6.48 -12.55 -3.43
C GLY A 152 5.68 -12.29 -2.17
N ARG A 153 4.54 -12.97 -2.05
CA ARG A 153 3.66 -12.91 -0.89
C ARG A 153 4.34 -13.29 0.42
N PHE A 154 5.23 -14.28 0.40
CA PHE A 154 6.03 -14.64 1.58
C PHE A 154 6.87 -13.45 2.07
N TRP A 155 7.65 -12.82 1.17
CA TRP A 155 8.48 -11.66 1.51
C TRP A 155 7.65 -10.45 1.92
N ASN A 156 6.49 -10.24 1.29
CA ASN A 156 5.53 -9.22 1.67
C ASN A 156 4.99 -9.46 3.11
N GLY A 157 4.77 -10.72 3.47
CA GLY A 157 4.45 -11.13 4.84
C GLY A 157 5.58 -10.83 5.83
N VAL A 158 6.82 -11.15 5.49
CA VAL A 158 8.01 -10.82 6.31
C VAL A 158 8.14 -9.30 6.49
N GLY A 159 7.97 -8.53 5.42
CA GLY A 159 7.95 -7.08 5.48
C GLY A 159 6.84 -6.55 6.39
N SER A 160 5.65 -7.14 6.35
CA SER A 160 4.53 -6.81 7.23
C SER A 160 4.82 -7.11 8.71
N VAL A 161 5.57 -8.18 9.01
CA VAL A 161 6.10 -8.45 10.37
C VAL A 161 7.06 -7.35 10.80
N LEU A 162 8.00 -6.95 9.95
CA LEU A 162 8.95 -5.87 10.25
C LEU A 162 8.25 -4.52 10.48
N VAL A 163 7.22 -4.20 9.69
CA VAL A 163 6.40 -2.98 9.90
C VAL A 163 5.60 -3.07 11.21
N THR A 164 5.12 -4.26 11.59
CA THR A 164 4.45 -4.47 12.88
C THR A 164 5.44 -4.22 14.04
N LEU A 165 6.66 -4.75 13.95
CA LEU A 165 7.73 -4.47 14.91
C LEU A 165 8.10 -2.98 14.94
N LEU A 166 8.09 -2.30 13.79
CA LEU A 166 8.31 -0.86 13.69
C LEU A 166 7.22 -0.08 14.44
N CYS A 167 5.95 -0.50 14.34
CA CYS A 167 4.85 0.08 15.09
C CYS A 167 5.02 -0.12 16.60
N LEU A 168 5.30 -1.35 17.04
CA LEU A 168 5.47 -1.68 18.47
C LEU A 168 6.63 -0.91 19.10
N THR A 169 7.78 -0.91 18.44
CA THR A 169 8.96 -0.15 18.89
C THR A 169 8.72 1.36 18.81
N GLY A 170 7.99 1.82 17.79
CA GLY A 170 7.57 3.22 17.64
C GLY A 170 6.71 3.69 18.82
N ALA A 171 5.74 2.89 19.27
CA ALA A 171 4.92 3.20 20.44
C ALA A 171 5.77 3.35 21.72
N VAL A 172 6.74 2.45 21.92
CA VAL A 172 7.68 2.51 23.06
C VAL A 172 8.58 3.76 22.98
N VAL A 173 9.10 4.09 21.79
CA VAL A 173 9.99 5.23 21.57
C VAL A 173 9.24 6.56 21.69
N TRP A 174 8.00 6.59 21.20
CA TRP A 174 7.14 7.77 21.19
C TRP A 174 6.84 8.27 22.60
N TRP A 175 6.63 7.36 23.56
CA TRP A 175 6.27 7.71 24.94
C TRP A 175 7.28 8.68 25.59
N PRO A 176 6.90 9.96 25.83
CA PRO A 176 7.80 10.97 26.38
C PRO A 176 7.74 11.06 27.91
N GLY A 177 6.81 10.34 28.54
CA GLY A 177 6.44 10.45 29.95
C GLY A 177 5.22 11.35 30.19
N ILE A 178 4.58 11.19 31.35
CA ILE A 178 3.26 11.77 31.68
C ILE A 178 3.23 13.32 31.70
N ARG A 179 4.38 13.99 31.86
CA ARG A 179 4.45 15.46 31.82
C ARG A 179 4.58 16.01 30.39
N GLY A 180 4.98 15.19 29.43
CA GLY A 180 5.33 15.61 28.08
C GLY A 180 4.35 15.16 26.99
N TRP A 181 3.41 14.26 27.28
CA TRP A 181 2.59 13.62 26.25
C TRP A 181 1.74 14.62 25.44
N ARG A 182 1.15 15.63 26.08
CA ARG A 182 0.33 16.66 25.40
C ARG A 182 1.12 17.43 24.34
N ARG A 183 2.42 17.65 24.56
CA ARG A 183 3.30 18.31 23.59
C ARG A 183 3.76 17.35 22.50
N ALA A 184 3.82 16.05 22.76
CA ALA A 184 4.28 15.05 21.80
C ALA A 184 3.21 14.65 20.77
N ILE A 185 1.93 14.92 21.08
CA ILE A 185 0.81 14.74 20.14
C ILE A 185 0.56 15.98 19.26
N SER A 186 1.23 17.12 19.51
CA SER A 186 0.98 18.37 18.79
C SER A 186 2.13 18.71 17.82
N VAL A 187 1.80 19.48 16.79
CA VAL A 187 2.75 19.97 15.78
C VAL A 187 2.95 21.46 15.95
N LYS A 188 4.21 21.89 16.03
CA LYS A 188 4.57 23.31 16.05
C LYS A 188 4.87 23.79 14.62
N TRP A 189 3.85 24.34 13.94
CA TRP A 189 3.89 24.72 12.53
C TRP A 189 4.82 25.89 12.20
N ASP A 190 5.04 26.81 13.14
CA ASP A 190 5.95 27.96 13.04
C ASP A 190 7.43 27.61 13.32
N ALA A 191 7.73 26.33 13.58
CA ALA A 191 9.09 25.91 13.91
C ALA A 191 10.00 25.78 12.67
N ARG A 192 11.31 25.97 12.89
CA ARG A 192 12.33 25.67 11.86
C ARG A 192 12.28 24.19 11.45
N TRP A 193 12.66 23.92 10.20
CA TRP A 193 12.52 22.61 9.55
C TRP A 193 12.93 21.38 10.40
N PRO A 194 14.10 21.32 11.06
CA PRO A 194 14.47 20.13 11.84
C PRO A 194 13.51 19.83 13.00
N ARG A 195 12.91 20.87 13.58
CA ARG A 195 11.93 20.73 14.67
C ARG A 195 10.57 20.35 14.11
N LEU A 196 10.11 21.03 13.06
CA LEU A 196 8.85 20.73 12.39
C LEU A 196 8.82 19.28 11.90
N ASN A 197 9.89 18.82 11.23
CA ASN A 197 10.00 17.45 10.71
C ASN A 197 9.93 16.39 11.82
N PHE A 198 10.57 16.64 12.97
CA PHE A 198 10.46 15.75 14.14
C PHE A 198 9.04 15.73 14.70
N ASP A 199 8.41 16.91 14.86
CA ASP A 199 7.05 17.02 15.39
C ASP A 199 6.04 16.34 14.45
N LEU A 200 6.18 16.49 13.12
CA LEU A 200 5.38 15.79 12.12
C LEU A 200 5.53 14.27 12.21
N HIS A 201 6.75 13.75 12.24
CA HIS A 201 6.99 12.30 12.36
C HIS A 201 6.38 11.74 13.65
N SER A 202 6.56 12.45 14.77
CA SER A 202 6.00 12.07 16.07
C SER A 202 4.47 12.09 16.09
N ALA A 203 3.87 13.18 15.57
CA ALA A 203 2.42 13.36 15.55
C ALA A 203 1.72 12.37 14.61
N MET A 204 2.21 12.22 13.37
CA MET A 204 1.67 11.22 12.43
C MET A 204 1.76 9.81 13.01
N GLY A 205 2.90 9.47 13.63
CA GLY A 205 3.10 8.15 14.22
C GLY A 205 2.08 7.80 15.29
N VAL A 206 1.70 8.74 16.16
CA VAL A 206 0.67 8.48 17.19
C VAL A 206 -0.75 8.61 16.67
N TRP A 207 -1.05 9.61 15.83
CA TRP A 207 -2.41 9.82 15.30
C TRP A 207 -2.87 8.65 14.43
N PHE A 208 -1.97 8.07 13.65
CA PHE A 208 -2.27 7.00 12.71
C PHE A 208 -1.76 5.63 13.18
N PHE A 209 -1.25 5.51 14.41
CA PHE A 209 -0.70 4.27 14.96
C PHE A 209 -1.60 3.05 14.72
N LEU A 210 -2.88 3.16 15.09
CA LEU A 210 -3.82 2.03 14.98
C LEU A 210 -4.08 1.66 13.52
N ILE A 211 -4.16 2.64 12.62
CA ILE A 211 -4.42 2.39 11.20
C ILE A 211 -3.21 1.71 10.55
N VAL A 212 -1.99 2.19 10.82
CA VAL A 212 -0.76 1.56 10.32
C VAL A 212 -0.58 0.16 10.90
N ALA A 213 -0.86 -0.03 12.20
CA ALA A 213 -0.82 -1.34 12.83
C ALA A 213 -1.85 -2.31 12.21
N ILE A 214 -3.06 -1.84 11.91
CA ILE A 214 -4.08 -2.64 11.20
C ILE A 214 -3.55 -3.09 9.84
N TRP A 215 -2.95 -2.20 9.03
CA TRP A 215 -2.36 -2.57 7.74
C TRP A 215 -1.20 -3.55 7.85
N ALA A 216 -0.32 -3.36 8.84
CA ALA A 216 0.79 -4.26 9.07
C ALA A 216 0.31 -5.66 9.49
N ILE A 217 -0.63 -5.76 10.43
CA ILE A 217 -1.18 -7.04 10.91
C ILE A 217 -1.99 -7.73 9.81
N SER A 218 -2.81 -6.99 9.07
CA SER A 218 -3.55 -7.54 7.93
C SER A 218 -2.63 -8.03 6.81
N GLY A 219 -1.50 -7.36 6.55
CA GLY A 219 -0.48 -7.85 5.62
C GLY A 219 0.11 -9.20 6.05
N ILE A 220 0.36 -9.40 7.35
CA ILE A 220 0.76 -10.71 7.90
C ILE A 220 -0.35 -11.74 7.66
N TYR A 221 -1.61 -11.40 7.96
CA TYR A 221 -2.75 -12.30 7.76
C TYR A 221 -2.92 -12.72 6.30
N LEU A 222 -2.81 -11.78 5.35
CA LEU A 222 -2.96 -12.05 3.92
C LEU A 222 -1.81 -12.90 3.34
N ALA A 223 -0.64 -12.87 3.96
CA ALA A 223 0.49 -13.73 3.61
C ALA A 223 0.45 -15.09 4.33
N PHE A 224 0.06 -15.09 5.61
CA PHE A 224 0.08 -16.23 6.52
C PHE A 224 -1.27 -16.37 7.24
N PRO A 225 -2.33 -16.84 6.57
CA PRO A 225 -3.65 -16.92 7.18
C PRO A 225 -3.74 -18.00 8.26
N GLY A 226 -3.00 -19.10 8.13
CA GLY A 226 -3.06 -20.27 9.02
C GLY A 226 -2.91 -19.94 10.51
N PRO A 227 -1.87 -19.22 10.96
CA PRO A 227 -1.73 -18.82 12.36
C PRO A 227 -2.93 -18.05 12.92
N PHE A 228 -3.59 -17.22 12.11
CA PHE A 228 -4.77 -16.46 12.54
C PHE A 228 -6.00 -17.34 12.64
N THR A 229 -6.26 -18.17 11.63
CA THR A 229 -7.40 -19.10 11.64
C THR A 229 -7.26 -20.11 12.78
N SER A 230 -6.07 -20.68 12.99
CA SER A 230 -5.81 -21.58 14.11
C SER A 230 -5.97 -20.90 15.49
N ALA A 231 -5.63 -19.61 15.61
CA ALA A 231 -5.88 -18.86 16.84
C ALA A 231 -7.38 -18.68 17.09
N VAL A 232 -8.15 -18.39 16.03
CA VAL A 232 -9.62 -18.30 16.13
C VAL A 232 -10.21 -19.66 16.51
N ASP A 233 -9.79 -20.75 15.86
CA ASP A 233 -10.24 -22.11 16.15
C ASP A 233 -9.92 -22.53 17.59
N ARG A 234 -8.78 -22.09 18.14
CA ARG A 234 -8.40 -22.38 19.52
C ARG A 234 -9.26 -21.64 20.56
N ILE A 235 -9.70 -20.42 20.25
CA ILE A 235 -10.46 -19.58 21.20
C ILE A 235 -11.96 -19.87 21.11
N TRP A 236 -12.49 -20.06 19.90
CA TRP A 236 -13.92 -20.19 19.64
C TRP A 236 -14.36 -21.59 19.20
N GLY A 237 -13.42 -22.55 19.07
CA GLY A 237 -13.70 -23.89 18.55
C GLY A 237 -13.84 -23.92 17.03
N VAL A 238 -13.71 -25.10 16.42
CA VAL A 238 -13.97 -25.29 14.97
C VAL A 238 -15.47 -25.18 14.74
N PRO A 239 -15.95 -24.38 13.76
CA PRO A 239 -17.38 -24.18 13.57
C PRO A 239 -18.03 -25.48 13.07
N GLU A 240 -19.05 -25.94 13.79
CA GLU A 240 -19.87 -27.09 13.39
C GLU A 240 -21.03 -26.68 12.48
N THR A 241 -21.35 -25.38 12.44
CA THR A 241 -22.43 -24.77 11.63
C THR A 241 -21.86 -23.72 10.68
N LEU A 242 -22.72 -23.19 9.79
CA LEU A 242 -22.37 -22.08 8.90
C LEU A 242 -22.39 -20.70 9.59
N GLU A 243 -22.58 -20.64 10.91
CA GLU A 243 -22.61 -19.37 11.64
C GLU A 243 -21.20 -18.80 11.80
N ALA A 244 -21.06 -17.51 11.48
CA ALA A 244 -19.79 -16.81 11.61
C ALA A 244 -19.45 -16.58 13.09
N ARG A 245 -18.25 -17.02 13.51
CA ARG A 245 -17.76 -16.80 14.87
C ARG A 245 -17.28 -15.34 15.01
N PRO A 246 -17.23 -14.79 16.24
CA PRO A 246 -16.67 -13.46 16.48
C PRO A 246 -15.26 -13.26 15.89
N GLY A 247 -14.41 -14.30 15.93
CA GLY A 247 -13.08 -14.26 15.33
C GLY A 247 -13.09 -14.19 13.80
N ASP A 248 -14.01 -14.90 13.13
CA ASP A 248 -14.15 -14.83 11.67
C ASP A 248 -14.60 -13.43 11.24
N ILE A 249 -15.56 -12.86 11.97
CA ILE A 249 -16.02 -11.47 11.76
C ILE A 249 -14.84 -10.49 11.93
N ALA A 250 -14.01 -10.68 12.96
CA ALA A 250 -12.83 -9.83 13.17
C ALA A 250 -11.82 -9.92 12.02
N LEU A 251 -11.54 -11.12 11.50
CA LEU A 251 -10.67 -11.31 10.35
C LEU A 251 -11.26 -10.72 9.06
N GLU A 252 -12.59 -10.81 8.88
CA GLU A 252 -13.27 -10.16 7.76
C GLU A 252 -13.12 -8.64 7.82
N TRP A 253 -13.32 -8.03 8.99
CA TRP A 253 -13.10 -6.60 9.18
C TRP A 253 -11.65 -6.19 8.95
N LEU A 254 -10.70 -7.00 9.41
CA LEU A 254 -9.27 -6.79 9.18
C LEU A 254 -8.97 -6.72 7.67
N VAL A 255 -9.53 -7.64 6.89
CA VAL A 255 -9.42 -7.67 5.42
C VAL A 255 -10.13 -6.47 4.77
N ARG A 256 -11.33 -6.14 5.23
CA ARG A 256 -12.13 -5.03 4.69
C ARG A 256 -11.43 -3.69 4.87
N LEU A 257 -10.84 -3.47 6.05
CA LEU A 257 -10.07 -2.28 6.37
C LEU A 257 -8.77 -2.25 5.55
N HIS A 258 -8.08 -3.38 5.40
CA HIS A 258 -6.88 -3.45 4.57
C HIS A 258 -7.15 -2.92 3.14
N PHE A 259 -8.16 -3.47 2.48
CA PHE A 259 -8.51 -3.11 1.11
C PHE A 259 -9.24 -1.76 0.95
N GLY A 260 -9.60 -1.08 2.04
CA GLY A 260 -10.36 0.16 1.97
C GLY A 260 -11.71 0.01 1.25
N ARG A 261 -12.39 -1.14 1.44
CA ARG A 261 -13.67 -1.46 0.77
C ARG A 261 -14.84 -0.69 1.38
N TRP A 262 -14.81 0.62 1.18
CA TRP A 262 -15.87 1.56 1.54
C TRP A 262 -16.91 1.66 0.43
N ARG A 263 -18.18 1.83 0.82
CA ARG A 263 -19.26 2.12 -0.13
C ARG A 263 -19.23 3.56 -0.64
N SER A 264 -18.65 4.48 0.14
CA SER A 264 -18.55 5.91 -0.18
C SER A 264 -17.22 6.23 -0.85
N HIS A 265 -17.27 6.93 -2.00
CA HIS A 265 -16.07 7.44 -2.69
C HIS A 265 -15.31 8.44 -1.82
N THR A 266 -16.01 9.27 -1.03
CA THR A 266 -15.38 10.20 -0.09
C THR A 266 -14.52 9.47 0.93
N LEU A 267 -15.04 8.38 1.52
CA LEU A 267 -14.27 7.56 2.46
C LEU A 267 -13.08 6.89 1.78
N LYS A 268 -13.21 6.47 0.51
CA LYS A 268 -12.08 5.97 -0.26
C LYS A 268 -10.99 7.02 -0.47
N VAL A 269 -11.36 8.25 -0.84
CA VAL A 269 -10.38 9.35 -0.98
C VAL A 269 -9.67 9.63 0.33
N VAL A 270 -10.41 9.68 1.45
CA VAL A 270 -9.80 9.81 2.78
C VAL A 270 -8.85 8.63 3.07
N TRP A 271 -9.27 7.41 2.76
CA TRP A 271 -8.46 6.20 2.95
C TRP A 271 -7.17 6.21 2.13
N VAL A 272 -7.23 6.74 0.90
CA VAL A 272 -6.05 6.97 0.03
C VAL A 272 -5.08 7.95 0.67
N ILE A 273 -5.57 9.09 1.18
CA ILE A 273 -4.72 10.09 1.82
C ILE A 273 -4.04 9.49 3.07
N ILE A 274 -4.81 8.76 3.89
CA ILE A 274 -4.26 8.05 5.06
C ILE A 274 -3.25 6.97 4.62
N GLY A 275 -3.50 6.28 3.51
CA GLY A 275 -2.63 5.25 2.93
C GLY A 275 -1.24 5.74 2.57
N LEU A 276 -1.09 7.04 2.31
CA LEU A 276 0.19 7.70 2.02
C LEU A 276 0.95 8.15 3.28
N ILE A 277 0.33 8.11 4.47
CA ILE A 277 0.98 8.52 5.72
C ILE A 277 2.24 7.71 6.04
N PRO A 278 2.28 6.36 5.92
CA PRO A 278 3.51 5.61 6.17
C PRO A 278 4.68 6.03 5.26
N ALA A 279 4.40 6.37 3.99
CA ALA A 279 5.40 6.92 3.09
C ALA A 279 5.91 8.30 3.58
N ALA A 280 5.01 9.19 4.01
CA ALA A 280 5.39 10.47 4.61
C ALA A 280 6.19 10.30 5.92
N MET A 281 5.84 9.31 6.74
CA MET A 281 6.60 8.95 7.93
C MET A 281 8.01 8.46 7.59
N PHE A 282 8.18 7.67 6.53
CA PHE A 282 9.51 7.29 6.07
C PHE A 282 10.32 8.52 5.62
N VAL A 283 9.75 9.39 4.78
CA VAL A 283 10.43 10.61 4.31
C VAL A 283 10.88 11.48 5.49
N THR A 284 9.99 11.73 6.45
CA THR A 284 10.31 12.53 7.64
C THR A 284 11.35 11.84 8.53
N GLY A 285 11.26 10.52 8.71
CA GLY A 285 12.22 9.71 9.46
C GLY A 285 13.62 9.70 8.84
N PHE A 286 13.69 9.46 7.54
CA PHE A 286 14.92 9.49 6.75
C PHE A 286 15.57 10.87 6.76
N ALA A 287 14.78 11.95 6.62
CA ALA A 287 15.28 13.31 6.72
C ALA A 287 15.92 13.60 8.09
N MET A 288 15.36 13.08 9.20
CA MET A 288 15.99 13.18 10.52
C MET A 288 17.32 12.43 10.59
N TRP A 289 17.35 11.21 10.07
CA TRP A 289 18.57 10.40 10.04
C TRP A 289 19.67 11.07 9.21
N TRP A 290 19.34 11.52 7.99
CA TRP A 290 20.26 12.22 7.09
C TRP A 290 20.85 13.47 7.74
N HIS A 291 20.00 14.32 8.34
CA HIS A 291 20.44 15.54 9.00
C HIS A 291 21.34 15.26 10.22
N ARG A 292 21.05 14.20 10.99
CA ARG A 292 21.82 13.87 12.20
C ARG A 292 23.12 13.13 11.92
N VAL A 293 23.13 12.21 10.96
CA VAL A 293 24.24 11.26 10.75
C VAL A 293 25.12 11.68 9.58
N VAL A 294 24.54 12.12 8.46
CA VAL A 294 25.28 12.40 7.23
C VAL A 294 25.75 13.86 7.20
N ARG A 295 24.83 14.82 7.32
CA ARG A 295 25.18 16.26 7.22
C ARG A 295 26.11 16.78 8.30
N ARG A 296 26.13 16.17 9.49
CA ARG A 296 27.08 16.54 10.55
C ARG A 296 28.50 16.01 10.33
N ARG A 297 28.67 15.05 9.42
CA ARG A 297 29.97 14.45 9.08
C ARG A 297 30.63 15.10 7.86
N SER A 298 29.96 15.99 7.13
CA SER A 298 30.63 16.86 6.17
C SER A 298 31.55 17.80 6.96
N PRO A 299 32.87 17.70 6.83
CA PRO A 299 33.76 18.65 7.45
C PRO A 299 33.38 20.02 6.88
N ALA A 300 33.16 20.99 7.76
CA ALA A 300 33.27 22.37 7.32
C ALA A 300 34.61 22.49 6.60
N VAL A 301 34.58 22.99 5.36
CA VAL A 301 35.76 23.48 4.65
C VAL A 301 36.62 24.18 5.70
N GLU A 302 37.82 23.62 5.88
CA GLU A 302 38.85 24.07 6.80
C GLU A 302 38.93 25.59 6.72
N ARG A 303 38.41 26.27 7.75
CA ARG A 303 38.68 27.70 7.90
C ARG A 303 40.17 27.77 8.16
N GLN A 304 40.94 28.12 7.14
CA GLN A 304 42.35 28.42 7.29
C GLN A 304 42.52 29.31 8.53
N PRO A 305 43.45 28.99 9.45
CA PRO A 305 43.75 29.88 10.54
C PRO A 305 44.16 31.22 9.93
N VAL A 306 43.44 32.29 10.27
CA VAL A 306 43.85 33.65 9.93
C VAL A 306 45.19 33.85 10.63
N VAL A 307 46.28 33.79 9.87
CA VAL A 307 47.61 34.16 10.34
C VAL A 307 47.55 35.67 10.56
N ASN A 308 47.42 36.08 11.82
CA ASN A 308 47.62 37.47 12.19
C ASN A 308 49.10 37.79 11.99
N TYR A 309 49.42 38.47 10.89
CA TYR A 309 50.69 39.15 10.76
C TYR A 309 50.72 40.27 11.81
N ALA A 310 51.70 40.22 12.71
CA ALA A 310 52.02 41.36 13.56
C ALA A 310 52.49 42.51 12.67
N PRO A 311 52.10 43.78 12.96
CA PRO A 311 52.59 44.91 12.19
C PRO A 311 54.11 45.04 12.35
N GLU A 312 54.78 45.24 11.21
CA GLU A 312 56.22 45.39 11.09
C GLU A 312 56.69 46.61 11.92
N PRO A 313 57.78 46.50 12.71
CA PRO A 313 58.28 47.64 13.47
C PRO A 313 58.80 48.70 12.50
N GLN A 314 58.26 49.91 12.62
CA GLN A 314 58.77 51.08 11.90
C GLN A 314 60.17 51.39 12.43
N ILE A 315 61.16 51.23 11.56
CA ILE A 315 62.54 51.67 11.80
C ILE A 315 62.59 53.14 11.39
N GLU A 316 62.85 54.03 12.37
CA GLU A 316 63.37 55.39 12.14
C GLU A 316 64.87 55.35 11.81
#